data_AF-A0A2B7Y3U9-F1
#
_entry.id   AF-A0A2B7Y3U9-F1
#
_cell.length_a   1.000
_cell.length_b   1.000
_cell.length_c   1.000
_cell.angle_alpha   90.00
_cell.angle_beta   90.00
_cell.angle_gamma   90.00
#
_symmetry.space_group_name_H-M   'P 1'
#
loop_
_entity.id
_entity.type
_entity.pdbx_description
1 polymer ?
#
loop_
_entity_poly.entity_id
_entity_poly.type
_entity_poly.pdbx_seq_one_letter_code
_entity_poly.pdbx_strand_id
1 'polypeptide(L)'
;MKSADVSASASPAYHAGEDMISTGPSVSAPLLTTGSPSDPEKNITTVPPDSGNSAYPDHPLFPPLPEYGPPSVLTRIQWRALRVVSFCLSLTFLGSIVLVASVSNGVIAIKGLYIRLRGGDPGPARPFWTEECKKKGVRQRAARAWEEEKRRQAAAVTTPRSDLDAEEQNFGLGEPMFEPLEGGEDLILCDISYYARRVGLDAETFKVQTEDGAVLTMWHLYNPKEYSPLPASDRDCIGPPSALQSRRAAPHARPDAKDRKYPILMIPGLLQNPGAFCTTDDDSLAFMLAKSGYDIWLGSNRGGFYPEHLSLDPSHPAYWSWTIKDMATLDLPALVTRVLYQTAFPKLALIGHSQGTAQSFLALSKHMHPSLGNHISIFCALSPAVYAGLLLNRPYLKFLRRLPTPAFRLFFGIHAFIPFMLTMHRLLPAPFYGAMGYTVFSHLFKWSDARWDRALRPRFFQYSPVYVSAECMRWWLGRGGFATHGCILSTREQMAQEEEAEHLQEGMDVAHTEKDLESNSQPAAVHPSSTSPRKSIAATASAAWYDERVPPMALWIAGSDELVDGRRLLRRLESGREPHVRVVHSKVIEEYEHLDVLWAMDAVEKVGRDVGRVVWECVRGDVGGVCRTPNI
;
A
#
# COMPACT_ATOMS: atom_id res chain seq x y z
N MET A 1 -30.45 4.38 -50.85
CA MET A 1 -30.70 2.93 -50.94
C MET A 1 -29.37 2.26 -51.25
N LYS A 2 -28.72 1.66 -50.23
CA LYS A 2 -27.47 0.85 -50.21
C LYS A 2 -26.17 1.55 -50.69
N SER A 3 -24.97 1.40 -50.13
CA SER A 3 -24.42 0.74 -48.92
C SER A 3 -22.90 1.03 -48.87
N ALA A 4 -22.34 1.25 -47.66
CA ALA A 4 -21.00 0.88 -47.12
C ALA A 4 -19.71 1.21 -47.93
N ASP A 5 -18.55 1.56 -47.37
CA ASP A 5 -17.89 1.06 -46.16
C ASP A 5 -16.83 2.05 -45.60
N VAL A 6 -16.56 1.90 -44.30
CA VAL A 6 -15.59 2.63 -43.47
C VAL A 6 -14.39 1.70 -43.20
N SER A 7 -13.15 2.20 -43.33
CA SER A 7 -11.96 1.47 -42.84
C SER A 7 -11.26 2.24 -41.72
N ALA A 8 -11.25 1.66 -40.53
CA ALA A 8 -10.36 2.00 -39.43
C ALA A 8 -9.46 0.77 -39.16
N SER A 9 -8.14 0.97 -39.13
CA SER A 9 -7.16 -0.09 -38.89
C SER A 9 -6.90 -0.28 -37.39
N ALA A 10 -6.87 -1.55 -37.00
CA ALA A 10 -6.65 -2.03 -35.65
C ALA A 10 -5.21 -2.53 -35.43
N SER A 11 -4.86 -2.60 -34.14
CA SER A 11 -3.64 -3.09 -33.49
C SER A 11 -3.13 -4.46 -33.96
N PRO A 12 -1.82 -4.77 -33.81
CA PRO A 12 -1.31 -6.13 -33.98
C PRO A 12 -1.28 -6.91 -32.66
N ALA A 13 -1.84 -8.11 -32.70
CA ALA A 13 -1.66 -9.17 -31.71
C ALA A 13 -0.38 -9.97 -32.03
N TYR A 14 0.40 -10.33 -31.01
CA TYR A 14 1.56 -11.21 -31.15
C TYR A 14 1.16 -12.68 -30.93
N HIS A 15 1.51 -13.50 -31.93
CA HIS A 15 1.31 -14.94 -32.01
C HIS A 15 2.27 -15.71 -31.10
N ALA A 16 1.75 -16.75 -30.45
CA ALA A 16 2.52 -17.84 -29.86
C ALA A 16 2.93 -18.82 -30.97
N GLY A 17 4.22 -19.17 -31.02
CA GLY A 17 4.76 -20.25 -31.83
C GLY A 17 5.07 -21.46 -30.96
N GLU A 18 4.46 -22.59 -31.30
CA GLU A 18 4.83 -23.93 -30.84
C GLU A 18 6.15 -24.35 -31.51
N ASP A 19 7.06 -24.97 -30.75
CA ASP A 19 8.04 -25.88 -31.33
C ASP A 19 8.31 -27.07 -30.38
N MET A 20 8.18 -28.26 -30.96
CA MET A 20 8.54 -29.57 -30.40
C MET A 20 10.05 -29.68 -30.15
N ILE A 21 10.46 -30.49 -29.16
CA ILE A 21 11.64 -31.40 -29.16
C ILE A 21 11.55 -32.25 -27.87
N SER A 22 11.24 -33.54 -28.00
CA SER A 22 12.16 -34.70 -27.90
C SER A 22 12.60 -35.10 -26.50
N THR A 23 12.38 -36.39 -26.22
CA THR A 23 12.64 -37.18 -25.02
C THR A 23 14.13 -37.51 -24.80
N GLY A 24 14.59 -37.54 -23.55
CA GLY A 24 15.87 -38.13 -23.13
C GLY A 24 16.25 -37.78 -21.66
N PRO A 25 16.91 -38.66 -20.88
CA PRO A 25 16.53 -38.87 -19.47
C PRO A 25 17.50 -38.31 -18.40
N SER A 26 16.91 -38.04 -17.22
CA SER A 26 17.41 -38.32 -15.86
C SER A 26 18.93 -38.28 -15.63
N VAL A 27 19.43 -37.22 -14.97
CA VAL A 27 20.68 -37.28 -14.20
C VAL A 27 20.45 -36.70 -12.80
N SER A 28 20.55 -37.58 -11.81
CA SER A 28 20.52 -37.30 -10.38
C SER A 28 21.78 -36.54 -9.96
N ALA A 29 21.62 -35.44 -9.20
CA ALA A 29 22.73 -34.75 -8.55
C ALA A 29 23.22 -35.53 -7.31
N PRO A 30 24.54 -35.62 -7.05
CA PRO A 30 25.07 -36.39 -5.92
C PRO A 30 25.05 -35.60 -4.61
N LEU A 31 24.70 -36.29 -3.53
CA LEU A 31 25.00 -35.91 -2.14
C LEU A 31 26.51 -35.77 -1.95
N LEU A 32 26.96 -34.70 -1.28
CA LEU A 32 28.27 -34.64 -0.65
C LEU A 32 28.16 -34.04 0.75
N THR A 33 28.58 -34.85 1.71
CA THR A 33 28.63 -34.62 3.15
C THR A 33 29.95 -33.99 3.59
N THR A 34 29.85 -33.18 4.65
CA THR A 34 30.84 -32.88 5.73
C THR A 34 32.13 -32.10 5.40
N GLY A 35 32.20 -30.89 5.95
CA GLY A 35 33.41 -30.13 6.29
C GLY A 35 33.15 -29.21 7.50
N SER A 36 34.04 -29.26 8.50
CA SER A 36 33.94 -28.63 9.83
C SER A 36 34.36 -27.14 9.85
N PRO A 37 34.20 -26.40 10.98
CA PRO A 37 33.79 -25.00 11.00
C PRO A 37 34.95 -24.00 11.01
N SER A 38 34.82 -22.93 10.24
CA SER A 38 35.60 -21.70 10.38
C SER A 38 34.65 -20.50 10.32
N ASP A 39 34.65 -19.73 11.42
CA ASP A 39 33.99 -18.45 11.74
C ASP A 39 32.95 -17.87 10.77
N PRO A 40 31.70 -17.62 11.21
CA PRO A 40 30.69 -16.98 10.36
C PRO A 40 30.95 -15.47 10.32
N GLU A 41 31.42 -14.97 9.18
CA GLU A 41 31.01 -13.63 8.74
C GLU A 41 29.48 -13.59 8.79
N LYS A 42 28.93 -12.82 9.74
CA LYS A 42 27.49 -12.61 9.84
C LYS A 42 27.00 -11.98 8.54
N ASN A 43 26.33 -12.76 7.70
CA ASN A 43 25.55 -12.26 6.56
C ASN A 43 24.40 -11.39 7.10
N ILE A 44 24.61 -10.08 7.19
CA ILE A 44 23.67 -9.11 7.80
C ILE A 44 22.50 -8.73 6.86
N THR A 45 22.49 -9.19 5.61
CA THR A 45 21.51 -8.81 4.57
C THR A 45 20.41 -9.84 4.30
N THR A 46 20.41 -10.99 4.99
CA THR A 46 19.48 -12.09 4.69
C THR A 46 18.33 -12.10 5.68
N VAL A 47 17.09 -11.90 5.19
CA VAL A 47 15.88 -12.21 5.96
C VAL A 47 15.85 -13.74 6.08
N PRO A 48 16.08 -14.34 7.26
CA PRO A 48 16.08 -15.78 7.36
C PRO A 48 14.65 -16.30 7.07
N PRO A 49 14.50 -17.39 6.29
CA PRO A 49 13.20 -18.00 6.09
C PRO A 49 12.61 -18.39 7.45
N ASP A 50 11.33 -18.08 7.66
CA ASP A 50 10.64 -18.45 8.89
C ASP A 50 10.73 -19.97 9.08
N SER A 51 11.09 -20.40 10.28
CA SER A 51 11.31 -21.80 10.60
C SER A 51 9.98 -22.55 10.77
N GLY A 52 9.03 -22.40 9.84
CA GLY A 52 7.76 -23.14 9.69
C GLY A 52 6.83 -23.22 10.91
N ASN A 53 7.23 -22.69 12.04
CA ASN A 53 6.65 -22.92 13.36
C ASN A 53 6.20 -21.56 13.89
N SER A 54 5.33 -20.90 13.12
CA SER A 54 4.58 -19.77 13.64
C SER A 54 3.93 -20.23 14.93
N ALA A 55 4.33 -19.63 16.07
CA ALA A 55 3.77 -19.92 17.39
C ALA A 55 2.29 -19.48 17.52
N TYR A 56 1.64 -19.17 16.39
CA TYR A 56 0.29 -18.65 16.25
C TYR A 56 -0.62 -19.52 15.32
N PRO A 57 -0.64 -20.87 15.37
CA PRO A 57 -1.56 -21.65 14.55
C PRO A 57 -3.02 -21.53 15.02
N ASP A 58 -3.23 -21.39 16.33
CA ASP A 58 -4.56 -21.51 16.97
C ASP A 58 -5.20 -20.16 17.37
N HIS A 59 -4.68 -19.04 16.88
CA HIS A 59 -5.24 -17.74 17.25
C HIS A 59 -6.60 -17.51 16.56
N PRO A 60 -7.65 -17.11 17.29
CA PRO A 60 -9.02 -17.01 16.75
C PRO A 60 -9.18 -16.00 15.61
N LEU A 61 -8.29 -15.00 15.53
CA LEU A 61 -8.25 -14.04 14.42
C LEU A 61 -7.68 -14.64 13.13
N PHE A 62 -6.88 -15.69 13.20
CA PHE A 62 -6.21 -16.30 12.05
C PHE A 62 -6.58 -17.78 11.90
N PRO A 63 -7.87 -18.09 11.67
CA PRO A 63 -8.30 -19.47 11.52
C PRO A 63 -7.64 -20.13 10.31
N PRO A 64 -7.47 -21.47 10.31
CA PRO A 64 -6.90 -22.18 9.18
C PRO A 64 -7.72 -21.94 7.92
N LEU A 65 -7.00 -21.80 6.81
CA LEU A 65 -7.59 -21.61 5.49
C LEU A 65 -8.13 -22.93 4.92
N PRO A 66 -9.14 -22.88 4.04
CA PRO A 66 -9.62 -24.08 3.38
C PRO A 66 -8.53 -24.66 2.47
N GLU A 67 -8.29 -25.97 2.62
CA GLU A 67 -7.42 -26.74 1.75
C GLU A 67 -8.21 -27.31 0.57
N TYR A 68 -7.60 -27.28 -0.60
CA TYR A 68 -8.20 -27.80 -1.83
C TYR A 68 -7.24 -28.81 -2.48
N GLY A 69 -7.62 -30.09 -2.42
CA GLY A 69 -6.88 -31.16 -3.11
C GLY A 69 -7.04 -31.11 -4.64
N PRO A 70 -6.39 -32.05 -5.35
CA PRO A 70 -6.47 -32.13 -6.80
C PRO A 70 -7.91 -32.21 -7.33
N PRO A 71 -8.24 -31.50 -8.42
CA PRO A 71 -9.60 -31.43 -8.90
C PRO A 71 -10.09 -32.75 -9.50
N SER A 72 -11.19 -33.29 -8.97
CA SER A 72 -11.99 -34.33 -9.61
C SER A 72 -13.02 -33.70 -10.56
N VAL A 73 -13.68 -34.51 -11.40
CA VAL A 73 -14.76 -34.01 -12.27
C VAL A 73 -15.88 -33.37 -11.46
N LEU A 74 -16.26 -34.00 -10.34
CA LEU A 74 -17.32 -33.50 -9.47
C LEU A 74 -16.93 -32.17 -8.80
N THR A 75 -15.70 -32.06 -8.26
CA THR A 75 -15.28 -30.82 -7.60
C THR A 75 -15.14 -29.68 -8.60
N ARG A 76 -14.72 -29.92 -9.85
CA ARG A 76 -14.75 -28.91 -10.91
C ARG A 76 -16.16 -28.39 -11.19
N ILE A 77 -17.15 -29.29 -11.26
CA ILE A 77 -18.56 -28.90 -11.45
C ILE A 77 -19.03 -28.08 -10.25
N GLN A 78 -18.76 -28.52 -9.03
CA GLN A 78 -19.12 -27.80 -7.80
C GLN A 78 -18.50 -26.41 -7.74
N TRP A 79 -17.20 -26.27 -8.01
CA TRP A 79 -16.52 -24.98 -7.99
C TRP A 79 -17.03 -24.05 -9.09
N ARG A 80 -17.32 -24.57 -10.29
CA ARG A 80 -17.95 -23.78 -11.37
C ARG A 80 -19.35 -23.32 -10.98
N ALA A 81 -20.18 -24.20 -10.43
CA ALA A 81 -21.51 -23.84 -9.95
C ALA A 81 -21.45 -22.77 -8.86
N LEU A 82 -20.55 -22.93 -7.88
CA LEU A 82 -20.34 -21.95 -6.83
C LEU A 82 -19.90 -20.59 -7.38
N ARG A 83 -18.97 -20.57 -8.36
CA ARG A 83 -18.56 -19.34 -9.03
C ARG A 83 -19.70 -18.63 -9.74
N VAL A 84 -20.60 -19.36 -10.41
CA VAL A 84 -21.77 -18.78 -11.09
C VAL A 84 -22.74 -18.20 -10.06
N VAL A 85 -23.06 -18.95 -9.01
CA VAL A 85 -23.96 -18.50 -7.94
C VAL A 85 -23.40 -17.26 -7.24
N SER A 86 -22.13 -17.31 -6.82
CA SER A 86 -21.48 -16.17 -6.16
C SER A 86 -21.35 -14.97 -7.08
N PHE A 87 -21.12 -15.18 -8.38
CA PHE A 87 -21.10 -14.08 -9.35
C PHE A 87 -22.46 -13.35 -9.38
N CYS A 88 -23.56 -14.09 -9.50
CA CYS A 88 -24.90 -13.49 -9.50
C CYS A 88 -25.21 -12.75 -8.18
N LEU A 89 -24.96 -13.40 -7.03
CA LEU A 89 -25.24 -12.83 -5.71
C LEU A 89 -24.39 -11.59 -5.42
N SER A 90 -23.08 -11.66 -5.70
CA SER A 90 -22.17 -10.52 -5.51
C SER A 90 -22.47 -9.38 -6.48
N LEU A 91 -22.92 -9.66 -7.70
CA LEU A 91 -23.34 -8.65 -8.66
C LEU A 91 -24.61 -7.94 -8.18
N THR A 92 -25.60 -8.66 -7.66
CA THR A 92 -26.80 -8.06 -7.07
C THR A 92 -26.43 -7.18 -5.86
N PHE A 93 -25.53 -7.66 -4.99
CA PHE A 93 -25.02 -6.88 -3.86
C PHE A 93 -24.33 -5.59 -4.32
N LEU A 94 -23.40 -5.68 -5.27
CA LEU A 94 -22.70 -4.51 -5.83
C LEU A 94 -23.68 -3.54 -6.51
N GLY A 95 -24.62 -4.06 -7.31
CA GLY A 95 -25.65 -3.27 -7.97
C GLY A 95 -26.53 -2.50 -6.98
N SER A 96 -26.87 -3.11 -5.84
CA SER A 96 -27.63 -2.43 -4.78
C SER A 96 -26.84 -1.28 -4.15
N ILE A 97 -25.54 -1.46 -3.92
CA ILE A 97 -24.66 -0.40 -3.39
C ILE A 97 -24.57 0.75 -4.39
N VAL A 98 -24.31 0.44 -5.66
CA VAL A 98 -24.20 1.46 -6.72
C VAL A 98 -25.51 2.23 -6.87
N LEU A 99 -26.65 1.56 -6.81
CA LEU A 99 -27.97 2.19 -6.88
C LEU A 99 -28.19 3.17 -5.71
N VAL A 100 -27.96 2.73 -4.47
CA VAL A 100 -28.14 3.58 -3.28
C VAL A 100 -27.16 4.76 -3.27
N ALA A 101 -25.91 4.53 -3.67
CA ALA A 101 -24.90 5.57 -3.79
C ALA A 101 -25.28 6.61 -4.86
N SER A 102 -25.80 6.15 -6.01
CA SER A 102 -26.25 7.02 -7.10
C SER A 102 -27.43 7.90 -6.70
N VAL A 103 -28.41 7.36 -5.97
CA VAL A 103 -29.55 8.14 -5.43
C VAL A 103 -29.05 9.21 -4.46
N SER A 104 -28.16 8.83 -3.53
CA SER A 104 -27.59 9.75 -2.53
C SER A 104 -26.83 10.91 -3.20
N ASN A 105 -26.01 10.61 -4.21
CA ASN A 105 -25.26 11.63 -4.94
C ASN A 105 -26.14 12.48 -5.86
N GLY A 106 -27.20 11.89 -6.43
CA GLY A 106 -28.21 12.63 -7.21
C GLY A 106 -28.85 13.77 -6.41
N VAL A 107 -29.15 13.56 -5.12
CA VAL A 107 -29.68 14.61 -4.23
C VAL A 107 -28.66 15.75 -4.04
N ILE A 108 -27.37 15.43 -3.89
CA ILE A 108 -26.29 16.42 -3.76
C ILE A 108 -26.14 17.22 -5.07
N ALA A 109 -26.17 16.53 -6.21
CA ALA A 109 -26.09 17.16 -7.53
C ALA A 109 -27.26 18.12 -7.78
N ILE A 110 -28.49 17.72 -7.41
CA ILE A 110 -29.69 18.56 -7.50
C ILE A 110 -29.55 19.82 -6.63
N LYS A 111 -29.06 19.70 -5.39
CA LYS A 111 -28.78 20.85 -4.53
C LYS A 111 -27.74 21.79 -5.14
N GLY A 112 -26.65 21.25 -5.70
CA GLY A 112 -25.62 22.03 -6.37
C GLY A 112 -26.15 22.75 -7.62
N LEU A 113 -26.99 22.08 -8.42
CA LEU A 113 -27.65 22.69 -9.57
C LEU A 113 -28.61 23.81 -9.14
N TYR A 114 -29.39 23.61 -8.08
CA TYR A 114 -30.28 24.62 -7.54
C TYR A 114 -29.54 25.90 -7.09
N ILE A 115 -28.38 25.75 -6.44
CA ILE A 115 -27.51 26.88 -6.05
C ILE A 115 -27.03 27.64 -7.29
N ARG A 116 -26.57 26.93 -8.33
CA ARG A 116 -26.13 27.53 -9.60
C ARG A 116 -27.25 28.25 -10.34
N LEU A 117 -28.45 27.66 -10.37
CA LEU A 117 -29.63 28.28 -10.99
C LEU A 117 -30.06 29.58 -10.27
N ARG A 118 -29.71 29.74 -8.99
CA ARG A 118 -29.91 30.98 -8.22
C ARG A 118 -28.74 31.97 -8.31
N GLY A 119 -27.77 31.72 -9.21
CA GLY A 119 -26.61 32.58 -9.41
C GLY A 119 -25.50 32.41 -8.37
N GLY A 120 -25.58 31.39 -7.49
CA GLY A 120 -24.52 31.06 -6.54
C GLY A 120 -23.50 30.08 -7.12
N ASP A 121 -22.23 30.18 -6.72
CA ASP A 121 -21.24 29.14 -6.96
C ASP A 121 -21.05 28.30 -5.68
N PRO A 122 -21.28 26.99 -5.69
CA PRO A 122 -20.97 26.14 -4.54
C PRO A 122 -19.46 25.93 -4.32
N GLY A 123 -18.61 26.33 -5.28
CA GLY A 123 -17.15 26.14 -5.26
C GLY A 123 -16.42 26.85 -4.10
N PRO A 124 -16.61 28.15 -3.86
CA PRO A 124 -15.86 28.91 -2.85
C PRO A 124 -16.02 28.45 -1.39
N ALA A 125 -17.03 27.63 -1.09
CA ALA A 125 -17.24 27.09 0.26
C ALA A 125 -16.33 25.88 0.57
N ARG A 126 -15.59 25.35 -0.40
CA ARG A 126 -14.70 24.21 -0.20
C ARG A 126 -13.34 24.62 0.36
N PRO A 127 -12.74 23.80 1.23
CA PRO A 127 -11.32 23.91 1.54
C PRO A 127 -10.51 23.87 0.23
N PHE A 128 -9.60 24.83 0.06
CA PHE A 128 -8.66 24.91 -1.04
C PHE A 128 -9.20 25.19 -2.46
N TRP A 129 -10.40 25.76 -2.59
CA TRP A 129 -10.96 26.09 -3.91
C TRP A 129 -10.02 26.95 -4.77
N THR A 130 -9.36 27.94 -4.16
CA THR A 130 -8.43 28.86 -4.85
C THR A 130 -7.20 28.11 -5.37
N GLU A 131 -6.65 27.22 -4.55
CA GLU A 131 -5.50 26.38 -4.87
C GLU A 131 -5.85 25.38 -5.99
N GLU A 132 -7.03 24.75 -5.95
CA GLU A 132 -7.52 23.89 -7.05
C GLU A 132 -7.56 24.65 -8.38
N CYS A 133 -8.12 25.86 -8.37
CA CYS A 133 -8.19 26.71 -9.56
C CYS A 133 -6.80 27.06 -10.09
N LYS A 134 -5.86 27.41 -9.18
CA LYS A 134 -4.47 27.70 -9.51
C LYS A 134 -3.77 26.48 -10.12
N LYS A 135 -3.82 25.31 -9.45
CA LYS A 135 -3.19 24.06 -9.92
C LYS A 135 -3.77 23.61 -11.26
N LYS A 136 -5.09 23.72 -11.45
CA LYS A 136 -5.75 23.45 -12.74
C LYS A 136 -5.20 24.36 -13.86
N GLY A 137 -5.07 25.66 -13.60
CA GLY A 137 -4.51 26.60 -14.58
C GLY A 137 -3.04 26.30 -14.92
N VAL A 138 -2.23 25.91 -13.93
CA VAL A 138 -0.83 25.48 -14.15
C VAL A 138 -0.78 24.26 -15.06
N ARG A 139 -1.58 23.21 -14.76
CA ARG A 139 -1.63 21.99 -15.59
C ARG A 139 -2.08 22.27 -17.02
N GLN A 140 -3.08 23.13 -17.22
CA GLN A 140 -3.55 23.51 -18.56
C GLN A 140 -2.48 24.25 -19.36
N ARG A 141 -1.70 25.14 -18.72
CA ARG A 141 -0.58 25.81 -19.39
C ARG A 141 0.56 24.84 -19.72
N ALA A 142 0.91 23.95 -18.79
CA ALA A 142 1.93 22.92 -19.02
C ALA A 142 1.53 21.98 -20.18
N ALA A 143 0.26 21.56 -20.23
CA ALA A 143 -0.26 20.74 -21.33
C ALA A 143 -0.16 21.45 -22.69
N ARG A 144 -0.52 22.74 -22.77
CA ARG A 144 -0.41 23.52 -24.00
C ARG A 144 1.04 23.72 -24.44
N ALA A 145 1.92 24.06 -23.49
CA ALA A 145 3.35 24.23 -23.76
C ALA A 145 3.99 22.94 -24.30
N TRP A 146 3.61 21.78 -23.74
CA TRP A 146 4.07 20.48 -24.23
C TRP A 146 3.64 20.21 -25.68
N GLU A 147 2.37 20.47 -26.02
CA GLU A 147 1.87 20.27 -27.38
C GLU A 147 2.51 21.25 -28.39
N GLU A 148 2.76 22.50 -27.98
CA GLU A 148 3.48 23.48 -28.80
C GLU A 148 4.92 23.04 -29.08
N GLU A 149 5.62 22.56 -28.05
CA GLU A 149 7.00 22.06 -28.18
C GLU A 149 7.06 20.83 -29.09
N LYS A 150 6.15 19.87 -28.90
CA LYS A 150 6.04 18.69 -29.77
C LYS A 150 5.79 19.07 -31.24
N ARG A 151 4.98 20.10 -31.50
CA ARG A 151 4.75 20.64 -32.86
C ARG A 151 6.01 21.29 -33.43
N ARG A 152 6.76 22.05 -32.62
CA ARG A 152 8.04 22.66 -33.03
C ARG A 152 9.07 21.60 -33.40
N GLN A 153 9.22 20.57 -32.57
CA GLN A 153 10.14 19.46 -32.84
C GLN A 153 9.76 18.70 -34.11
N ALA A 154 8.47 18.42 -34.33
CA ALA A 154 8.00 17.80 -35.57
C ALA A 154 8.31 18.68 -36.81
N ALA A 155 8.09 19.99 -36.73
CA ALA A 155 8.41 20.92 -37.82
C ALA A 155 9.92 21.00 -38.10
N ALA A 156 10.76 20.96 -37.07
CA ALA A 156 12.22 20.96 -37.19
C ALA A 156 12.78 19.70 -37.88
N VAL A 157 12.14 18.54 -37.71
CA VAL A 157 12.49 17.30 -38.43
C VAL A 157 12.16 17.39 -39.94
N THR A 158 11.23 18.27 -40.33
CA THR A 158 10.73 18.37 -41.71
C THR A 158 11.48 19.42 -42.55
N THR A 159 12.37 20.21 -41.94
CA THR A 159 13.10 21.31 -42.60
C THR A 159 14.61 21.07 -42.48
N PRO A 160 15.43 21.13 -43.54
CA PRO A 160 16.87 20.95 -43.41
C PRO A 160 17.45 22.05 -42.52
N ARG A 161 18.09 21.67 -41.40
CA ARG A 161 18.77 22.62 -40.51
C ARG A 161 19.90 23.32 -41.28
N SER A 162 19.90 24.65 -41.26
CA SER A 162 21.10 25.43 -41.56
C SER A 162 21.99 25.43 -40.31
N ASP A 163 23.31 25.36 -40.48
CA ASP A 163 24.28 25.24 -39.39
C ASP A 163 24.27 26.43 -38.38
N LEU A 164 23.51 27.49 -38.68
CA LEU A 164 23.43 28.72 -37.87
C LEU A 164 22.37 28.65 -36.74
N ASP A 165 21.41 27.72 -36.80
CA ASP A 165 20.31 27.62 -35.81
C ASP A 165 20.67 26.78 -34.58
N ALA A 166 21.85 26.16 -34.56
CA ALA A 166 22.29 25.26 -33.48
C ALA A 166 22.98 26.01 -32.32
N GLU A 167 23.46 27.24 -32.53
CA GLU A 167 24.23 27.99 -31.54
C GLU A 167 23.37 28.90 -30.62
N GLU A 168 22.12 29.21 -30.97
CA GLU A 168 21.33 30.21 -30.22
C GLU A 168 20.59 29.70 -28.97
N GLN A 169 20.61 28.40 -28.67
CA GLN A 169 19.79 27.83 -27.58
C GLN A 169 20.51 27.57 -26.24
N ASN A 170 21.82 27.86 -26.12
CA ASN A 170 22.58 27.53 -24.91
C ASN A 170 22.97 28.76 -24.06
N PHE A 171 21.99 29.64 -23.78
CA PHE A 171 22.17 30.68 -22.75
C PHE A 171 21.98 30.08 -21.34
N GLY A 172 23.07 29.55 -20.79
CA GLY A 172 23.51 29.77 -19.40
C GLY A 172 22.63 29.36 -18.21
N LEU A 173 21.55 28.62 -18.41
CA LEU A 173 20.80 27.97 -17.32
C LEU A 173 21.10 26.47 -17.39
N GLY A 174 21.69 25.91 -16.32
CA GLY A 174 21.95 24.47 -16.25
C GLY A 174 20.67 23.67 -16.51
N GLU A 175 20.78 22.55 -17.23
CA GLU A 175 19.63 21.72 -17.56
C GLU A 175 18.81 21.36 -16.31
N PRO A 176 17.47 21.48 -16.34
CA PRO A 176 16.64 21.09 -15.22
C PRO A 176 16.89 19.62 -14.82
N MET A 177 17.02 19.38 -13.51
CA MET A 177 17.31 18.04 -12.97
C MET A 177 16.19 17.02 -13.24
N PHE A 178 14.94 17.49 -13.35
CA PHE A 178 13.74 16.69 -13.59
C PHE A 178 12.89 17.32 -14.69
N GLU A 179 13.25 17.04 -15.94
CA GLU A 179 12.48 17.45 -17.11
C GLU A 179 11.39 16.42 -17.41
N PRO A 180 10.12 16.84 -17.57
CA PRO A 180 9.05 15.93 -17.97
C PRO A 180 9.37 15.20 -19.27
N LEU A 181 9.22 13.88 -19.26
CA LEU A 181 9.36 13.00 -20.43
C LEU A 181 8.01 12.71 -21.09
N GLU A 182 6.92 13.02 -20.40
CA GLU A 182 5.54 12.92 -20.89
C GLU A 182 4.81 14.21 -20.51
N GLY A 183 3.79 14.57 -21.28
CA GLY A 183 3.03 15.78 -21.04
C GLY A 183 1.72 15.83 -21.83
N GLY A 184 1.25 17.04 -22.12
CA GLY A 184 -0.02 17.25 -22.81
C GLY A 184 -1.22 17.00 -21.90
N GLU A 185 -2.38 16.74 -22.50
CA GLU A 185 -3.58 16.38 -21.74
C GLU A 185 -3.36 15.07 -20.96
N ASP A 186 -4.07 14.94 -19.84
CA ASP A 186 -3.97 13.75 -19.00
C ASP A 186 -4.83 12.62 -19.53
N LEU A 187 -4.19 11.50 -19.83
CA LEU A 187 -4.82 10.32 -20.38
C LEU A 187 -5.55 9.46 -19.33
N ILE A 188 -5.36 9.75 -18.03
CA ILE A 188 -6.02 9.06 -16.91
C ILE A 188 -5.77 7.54 -16.98
N LEU A 189 -4.51 7.14 -17.08
CA LEU A 189 -4.08 5.75 -17.24
C LEU A 189 -3.84 5.07 -15.90
N CYS A 190 -3.95 3.73 -15.87
CA CYS A 190 -3.46 2.91 -14.76
C CYS A 190 -1.99 2.53 -15.02
N ASP A 191 -1.09 3.52 -15.00
CA ASP A 191 0.33 3.34 -15.33
C ASP A 191 1.20 4.29 -14.48
N ILE A 192 1.98 3.69 -13.57
CA ILE A 192 2.90 4.41 -12.68
C ILE A 192 4.04 5.08 -13.48
N SER A 193 4.61 4.38 -14.47
CA SER A 193 5.71 4.89 -15.28
C SER A 193 5.25 6.10 -16.09
N TYR A 194 4.03 6.08 -16.64
CA TYR A 194 3.45 7.24 -17.32
C TYR A 194 3.41 8.49 -16.41
N TYR A 195 2.91 8.38 -15.18
CA TYR A 195 2.87 9.53 -14.27
C TYR A 195 4.24 9.92 -13.73
N ALA A 196 5.16 8.98 -13.54
CA ALA A 196 6.54 9.27 -13.20
C ALA A 196 7.21 10.12 -14.30
N ARG A 197 7.01 9.76 -15.58
CA ARG A 197 7.50 10.52 -16.73
C ARG A 197 6.92 11.92 -16.83
N ARG A 198 5.66 12.12 -16.45
CA ARG A 198 5.06 13.47 -16.40
C ARG A 198 5.73 14.42 -15.40
N VAL A 199 6.46 13.88 -14.41
CA VAL A 199 7.23 14.67 -13.44
C VAL A 199 8.74 14.54 -13.65
N GLY A 200 9.19 13.99 -14.77
CA GLY A 200 10.62 13.85 -15.08
C GLY A 200 11.35 12.76 -14.30
N LEU A 201 10.60 11.79 -13.77
CA LEU A 201 11.10 10.50 -13.31
C LEU A 201 10.77 9.45 -14.37
N ASP A 202 11.15 8.20 -14.14
CA ASP A 202 10.58 7.04 -14.85
C ASP A 202 10.53 5.86 -13.87
N ALA A 203 9.93 4.75 -14.28
CA ALA A 203 9.80 3.58 -13.43
C ALA A 203 10.03 2.27 -14.17
N GLU A 204 10.81 1.38 -13.56
CA GLU A 204 11.00 0.00 -14.01
C GLU A 204 10.26 -0.98 -13.11
N THR A 205 9.87 -2.13 -13.66
CA THR A 205 9.07 -3.13 -12.96
C THR A 205 9.87 -4.41 -12.71
N PHE A 206 9.72 -4.97 -11.52
CA PHE A 206 10.29 -6.23 -11.04
C PHE A 206 9.21 -7.25 -10.71
N LYS A 207 9.49 -8.53 -10.99
CA LYS A 207 8.74 -9.68 -10.49
C LYS A 207 9.40 -10.22 -9.23
N VAL A 208 8.58 -10.52 -8.21
CA VAL A 208 9.05 -10.98 -6.90
C VAL A 208 8.30 -12.25 -6.52
N GLN A 209 9.03 -13.35 -6.35
CA GLN A 209 8.45 -14.63 -5.96
C GLN A 209 8.38 -14.75 -4.43
N THR A 210 7.24 -15.19 -3.91
CA THR A 210 7.08 -15.61 -2.50
C THR A 210 7.41 -17.10 -2.33
N GLU A 211 7.61 -17.55 -1.09
CA GLU A 211 7.91 -18.97 -0.80
C GLU A 211 6.81 -19.93 -1.30
N ASP A 212 5.54 -19.51 -1.26
CA ASP A 212 4.41 -20.30 -1.75
C ASP A 212 4.22 -20.23 -3.28
N GLY A 213 5.02 -19.44 -3.99
CA GLY A 213 5.02 -19.36 -5.45
C GLY A 213 4.10 -18.29 -6.05
N ALA A 214 3.54 -17.40 -5.23
CA ALA A 214 2.88 -16.20 -5.74
C ALA A 214 3.91 -15.25 -6.37
N VAL A 215 3.54 -14.60 -7.46
CA VAL A 215 4.40 -13.65 -8.17
C VAL A 215 3.84 -12.25 -8.00
N LEU A 216 4.57 -11.43 -7.24
CA LEU A 216 4.25 -10.04 -6.96
C LEU A 216 4.90 -9.12 -7.98
N THR A 217 4.31 -7.95 -8.16
CA THR A 217 4.88 -6.88 -9.00
C THR A 217 5.36 -5.74 -8.12
N MET A 218 6.57 -5.25 -8.38
CA MET A 218 7.17 -4.13 -7.67
C MET A 218 7.73 -3.11 -8.66
N TRP A 219 7.61 -1.82 -8.37
CA TRP A 219 8.17 -0.75 -9.19
C TRP A 219 9.33 -0.06 -8.48
N HIS A 220 10.33 0.36 -9.24
CA HIS A 220 11.43 1.19 -8.76
C HIS A 220 11.40 2.51 -9.55
N LEU A 221 11.28 3.62 -8.83
CA LEU A 221 11.28 4.95 -9.42
C LEU A 221 12.71 5.46 -9.55
N TYR A 222 13.06 6.01 -10.71
CA TYR A 222 14.40 6.52 -10.96
C TYR A 222 14.39 7.84 -11.72
N ASN A 223 15.50 8.59 -11.62
CA ASN A 223 15.77 9.72 -12.50
C ASN A 223 16.52 9.17 -13.74
N PRO A 224 15.96 9.29 -14.96
CA PRO A 224 16.60 8.84 -16.20
C PRO A 224 17.96 9.48 -16.48
N LYS A 225 18.24 10.67 -15.93
CA LYS A 225 19.55 11.33 -16.02
C LYS A 225 20.61 10.70 -15.09
N GLU A 226 20.19 10.00 -14.02
CA GLU A 226 21.10 9.41 -13.02
C GLU A 226 21.18 7.87 -13.07
N TYR A 227 20.21 7.22 -13.72
CA TYR A 227 20.08 5.76 -13.69
C TYR A 227 19.48 5.19 -14.97
N SER A 228 20.02 4.06 -15.41
CA SER A 228 19.48 3.26 -16.49
C SER A 228 18.82 2.00 -15.95
N PRO A 229 17.63 1.62 -16.44
CA PRO A 229 16.91 0.45 -15.96
C PRO A 229 17.66 -0.84 -16.24
N LEU A 230 17.42 -1.85 -15.41
CA LEU A 230 18.07 -3.15 -15.55
C LEU A 230 17.54 -3.94 -16.76
N PRO A 231 18.35 -4.86 -17.31
CA PRO A 231 17.89 -5.84 -18.28
C PRO A 231 16.66 -6.61 -17.77
N ALA A 232 15.75 -6.99 -18.66
CA ALA A 232 14.50 -7.66 -18.29
C ALA A 232 14.72 -8.96 -17.50
N SER A 233 15.76 -9.73 -17.81
CA SER A 233 16.13 -10.96 -17.09
C SER A 233 16.45 -10.73 -15.62
N ASP A 234 17.07 -9.59 -15.29
CA ASP A 234 17.41 -9.23 -13.91
C ASP A 234 16.20 -8.75 -13.12
N ARG A 235 15.14 -8.36 -13.84
CA ARG A 235 13.87 -7.88 -13.29
C ARG A 235 12.84 -8.98 -13.12
N ASP A 236 13.09 -10.18 -13.66
CA ASP A 236 12.20 -11.33 -13.53
C ASP A 236 12.33 -12.00 -12.12
N CYS A 237 11.55 -13.07 -11.90
CA CYS A 237 11.65 -13.91 -10.73
C CYS A 237 13.04 -14.56 -10.64
N ILE A 238 13.77 -14.22 -9.59
CA ILE A 238 15.11 -14.77 -9.30
C ILE A 238 15.09 -15.78 -8.15
N GLY A 239 13.91 -16.32 -7.83
CA GLY A 239 13.66 -17.26 -6.74
C GLY A 239 12.99 -16.64 -5.51
N PRO A 240 12.52 -17.48 -4.57
CA PRO A 240 11.93 -17.03 -3.31
C PRO A 240 13.00 -16.46 -2.36
N PRO A 241 12.62 -15.79 -1.27
CA PRO A 241 13.55 -15.21 -0.29
C PRO A 241 14.62 -16.19 0.18
N SER A 242 14.24 -17.44 0.45
CA SER A 242 15.13 -18.52 0.85
C SER A 242 16.20 -18.87 -0.20
N ALA A 243 15.99 -18.57 -1.48
CA ALA A 243 16.98 -18.79 -2.54
C ALA A 243 17.91 -17.58 -2.74
N LEU A 244 17.51 -16.39 -2.28
CA LEU A 244 18.25 -15.14 -2.44
C LEU A 244 19.35 -14.93 -1.38
N GLN A 245 19.75 -15.99 -0.68
CA GLN A 245 20.72 -15.97 0.43
C GLN A 245 22.11 -15.47 0.02
N SER A 246 22.48 -15.58 -1.25
CA SER A 246 23.71 -15.03 -1.81
C SER A 246 23.45 -13.65 -2.42
N ARG A 247 24.09 -12.62 -1.85
CA ARG A 247 24.12 -11.23 -2.37
C ARG A 247 24.32 -11.25 -3.88
N ARG A 248 23.63 -10.38 -4.63
CA ARG A 248 23.99 -10.11 -6.02
C ARG A 248 25.46 -9.69 -6.01
N ALA A 249 26.35 -10.48 -6.61
CA ALA A 249 27.71 -10.05 -6.88
C ALA A 249 27.58 -8.77 -7.71
N ALA A 250 27.92 -7.63 -7.12
CA ALA A 250 27.53 -6.30 -7.59
C ALA A 250 27.81 -6.17 -9.09
N PRO A 251 26.80 -6.27 -9.97
CA PRO A 251 27.01 -5.99 -11.37
C PRO A 251 26.95 -4.49 -11.43
N HIS A 252 28.12 -3.88 -11.65
CA HIS A 252 28.34 -2.44 -11.64
C HIS A 252 28.35 -1.90 -10.21
N ALA A 253 29.49 -2.06 -9.53
CA ALA A 253 29.91 -1.07 -8.56
C ALA A 253 29.72 0.31 -9.21
N ARG A 254 28.65 1.02 -8.84
CA ARG A 254 28.49 2.41 -9.21
C ARG A 254 29.76 3.12 -8.71
N PRO A 255 30.50 3.83 -9.58
CA PRO A 255 31.66 4.58 -9.14
C PRO A 255 31.18 5.57 -8.07
N ASP A 256 31.92 5.63 -6.97
CA ASP A 256 31.68 6.42 -5.76
C ASP A 256 30.60 5.90 -4.80
N ALA A 257 31.05 5.13 -3.81
CA ALA A 257 30.26 4.71 -2.65
C ALA A 257 29.69 5.87 -1.79
N LYS A 258 29.88 7.14 -2.19
CA LYS A 258 29.55 8.36 -1.45
C LYS A 258 28.30 9.11 -1.93
N ASP A 259 27.54 8.60 -2.90
CA ASP A 259 26.34 9.28 -3.44
C ASP A 259 25.12 8.35 -3.60
N ARG A 260 24.97 7.35 -2.72
CA ARG A 260 23.82 6.43 -2.79
C ARG A 260 22.54 7.09 -2.27
N LYS A 261 21.39 6.62 -2.75
CA LYS A 261 20.08 7.00 -2.23
C LYS A 261 19.61 5.92 -1.25
N TYR A 262 19.01 6.32 -0.13
CA TYR A 262 18.54 5.36 0.87
C TYR A 262 17.21 4.71 0.45
N PRO A 263 17.07 3.36 0.54
CA PRO A 263 15.89 2.67 0.04
C PRO A 263 14.68 2.81 0.95
N ILE A 264 13.53 3.10 0.33
CA ILE A 264 12.21 3.16 0.94
C ILE A 264 11.27 2.21 0.19
N LEU A 265 10.67 1.26 0.91
CA LEU A 265 9.61 0.40 0.38
C LEU A 265 8.25 0.93 0.83
N MET A 266 7.32 1.10 -0.11
CA MET A 266 5.96 1.59 0.14
C MET A 266 4.91 0.51 -0.18
N ILE A 267 3.99 0.26 0.76
CA ILE A 267 2.95 -0.77 0.66
C ILE A 267 1.55 -0.14 0.73
N PRO A 268 0.68 -0.35 -0.28
CA PRO A 268 -0.63 0.29 -0.38
C PRO A 268 -1.68 -0.32 0.56
N GLY A 269 -2.86 0.30 0.59
CA GLY A 269 -4.01 -0.14 1.38
C GLY A 269 -4.84 -1.25 0.71
N LEU A 270 -5.94 -1.61 1.38
CA LEU A 270 -6.86 -2.65 0.91
C LEU A 270 -7.46 -2.26 -0.44
N LEU A 271 -7.51 -3.22 -1.38
CA LEU A 271 -7.99 -3.03 -2.75
C LEU A 271 -7.19 -2.01 -3.58
N GLN A 272 -6.03 -1.53 -3.12
CA GLN A 272 -5.22 -0.55 -3.85
C GLN A 272 -3.99 -1.19 -4.51
N ASN A 273 -3.59 -0.60 -5.64
CA ASN A 273 -2.25 -0.75 -6.24
C ASN A 273 -1.33 0.37 -5.69
N PRO A 274 0.02 0.19 -5.62
CA PRO A 274 0.92 1.23 -5.12
C PRO A 274 0.92 2.53 -5.93
N GLY A 275 0.35 2.56 -7.13
CA GLY A 275 0.11 3.81 -7.85
C GLY A 275 -0.75 4.83 -7.09
N ALA A 276 -1.46 4.41 -6.03
CA ALA A 276 -2.12 5.33 -5.09
C ALA A 276 -1.18 6.36 -4.45
N PHE A 277 0.14 6.09 -4.38
CA PHE A 277 1.16 7.03 -3.91
C PHE A 277 1.67 8.00 -4.99
N CYS A 278 1.14 7.91 -6.23
CA CYS A 278 1.69 8.51 -7.46
C CYS A 278 0.67 9.37 -8.25
N THR A 279 -0.42 9.81 -7.62
CA THR A 279 -1.59 10.34 -8.35
C THR A 279 -1.68 11.85 -8.45
N THR A 280 -0.86 12.60 -7.73
CA THR A 280 -0.96 14.06 -7.52
C THR A 280 0.21 14.84 -8.15
N ASP A 281 0.78 14.33 -9.25
CA ASP A 281 1.94 14.91 -9.94
C ASP A 281 3.11 15.10 -8.95
N ASP A 282 3.81 16.23 -8.95
CA ASP A 282 4.92 16.53 -8.02
C ASP A 282 4.51 16.46 -6.54
N ASP A 283 3.21 16.62 -6.24
CA ASP A 283 2.67 16.50 -4.90
C ASP A 283 2.33 15.04 -4.53
N SER A 284 2.84 14.06 -5.27
CA SER A 284 2.70 12.64 -4.94
C SER A 284 3.77 12.23 -3.93
N LEU A 285 3.39 11.53 -2.86
CA LEU A 285 4.33 11.11 -1.82
C LEU A 285 5.55 10.37 -2.39
N ALA A 286 5.34 9.43 -3.31
CA ALA A 286 6.43 8.67 -3.91
C ALA A 286 7.35 9.54 -4.80
N PHE A 287 6.76 10.43 -5.61
CA PHE A 287 7.54 11.28 -6.52
C PHE A 287 8.31 12.36 -5.76
N MET A 288 7.70 12.97 -4.75
CA MET A 288 8.34 13.93 -3.88
C MET A 288 9.56 13.29 -3.18
N LEU A 289 9.40 12.12 -2.55
CA LEU A 289 10.52 11.45 -1.88
C LEU A 289 11.64 11.04 -2.85
N ALA A 290 11.30 10.57 -4.05
CA ALA A 290 12.29 10.23 -5.08
C ALA A 290 13.09 11.48 -5.53
N LYS A 291 12.40 12.60 -5.75
CA LYS A 291 13.03 13.89 -6.10
C LYS A 291 13.85 14.49 -4.96
N SER A 292 13.44 14.25 -3.71
CA SER A 292 14.22 14.62 -2.52
C SER A 292 15.47 13.78 -2.34
N GLY A 293 15.69 12.70 -3.11
CA GLY A 293 16.93 11.93 -3.08
C GLY A 293 16.87 10.58 -2.38
N TYR A 294 15.67 10.05 -2.15
CA TYR A 294 15.47 8.66 -1.72
C TYR A 294 15.40 7.69 -2.91
N ASP A 295 15.66 6.41 -2.64
CA ASP A 295 15.51 5.30 -3.57
C ASP A 295 14.14 4.64 -3.32
N ILE A 296 13.16 4.87 -4.22
CA ILE A 296 11.75 4.54 -3.95
C ILE A 296 11.33 3.25 -4.65
N TRP A 297 10.87 2.32 -3.82
CA TRP A 297 10.34 1.02 -4.20
C TRP A 297 8.86 0.92 -3.82
N LEU A 298 8.04 0.50 -4.78
CA LEU A 298 6.58 0.45 -4.67
C LEU A 298 6.13 -1.00 -4.77
N GLY A 299 5.74 -1.61 -3.66
CA GLY A 299 5.36 -3.02 -3.60
C GLY A 299 3.86 -3.24 -3.83
N SER A 300 3.50 -4.26 -4.60
CA SER A 300 2.13 -4.79 -4.67
C SER A 300 2.05 -6.14 -3.96
N ASN A 301 1.00 -6.33 -3.15
CA ASN A 301 0.69 -7.62 -2.56
C ASN A 301 0.09 -8.59 -3.60
N ARG A 302 -0.02 -9.86 -3.20
CA ARG A 302 -0.70 -10.91 -3.96
C ARG A 302 -2.12 -10.47 -4.32
N GLY A 303 -2.54 -10.78 -5.55
CA GLY A 303 -3.68 -10.11 -6.16
C GLY A 303 -3.21 -9.06 -7.16
N GLY A 304 -3.72 -7.84 -7.06
CA GLY A 304 -3.40 -6.79 -8.03
C GLY A 304 -4.29 -6.84 -9.28
N PHE A 305 -3.90 -6.13 -10.35
CA PHE A 305 -4.65 -6.14 -11.62
C PHE A 305 -4.41 -7.41 -12.44
N TYR A 306 -3.22 -8.00 -12.28
CA TYR A 306 -2.72 -9.16 -13.01
C TYR A 306 -2.08 -10.13 -11.99
N PRO A 307 -2.89 -10.85 -11.22
CA PRO A 307 -2.37 -11.78 -10.23
C PRO A 307 -1.70 -12.96 -10.96
N GLU A 308 -0.54 -13.39 -10.45
CA GLU A 308 0.28 -14.45 -11.05
C GLU A 308 0.77 -15.44 -9.98
N HIS A 309 0.95 -16.69 -10.37
CA HIS A 309 1.45 -17.77 -9.51
C HIS A 309 2.19 -18.80 -10.38
N LEU A 310 3.27 -19.37 -9.85
CA LEU A 310 4.13 -20.28 -10.62
C LEU A 310 3.51 -21.66 -10.86
N SER A 311 2.79 -22.20 -9.88
CA SER A 311 2.21 -23.55 -9.93
C SER A 311 0.69 -23.65 -9.89
N LEU A 312 -0.03 -22.59 -9.49
CA LEU A 312 -1.48 -22.62 -9.31
C LEU A 312 -2.19 -21.88 -10.44
N ASP A 313 -3.26 -22.49 -10.95
CA ASP A 313 -4.15 -21.87 -11.94
C ASP A 313 -5.22 -21.00 -11.25
N PRO A 314 -5.54 -19.78 -11.73
CA PRO A 314 -6.56 -18.91 -11.13
C PRO A 314 -7.97 -19.50 -11.04
N SER A 315 -8.29 -20.54 -11.82
CA SER A 315 -9.55 -21.27 -11.72
C SER A 315 -9.59 -22.24 -10.54
N HIS A 316 -8.44 -22.62 -10.01
CA HIS A 316 -8.31 -23.47 -8.82
C HIS A 316 -8.51 -22.63 -7.54
N PRO A 317 -9.41 -23.01 -6.61
CA PRO A 317 -9.66 -22.20 -5.41
C PRO A 317 -8.44 -21.99 -4.50
N ALA A 318 -7.50 -22.94 -4.47
CA ALA A 318 -6.25 -22.79 -3.71
C ALA A 318 -5.47 -21.51 -4.07
N TYR A 319 -5.54 -21.07 -5.33
CA TYR A 319 -4.94 -19.82 -5.80
C TYR A 319 -5.42 -18.60 -5.00
N TRP A 320 -6.67 -18.63 -4.53
CA TRP A 320 -7.31 -17.54 -3.80
C TRP A 320 -7.44 -17.84 -2.31
N SER A 321 -6.86 -18.92 -1.81
CA SER A 321 -6.94 -19.30 -0.40
C SER A 321 -5.81 -18.61 0.39
N TRP A 322 -5.96 -17.32 0.64
CA TRP A 322 -5.00 -16.48 1.38
C TRP A 322 -5.69 -15.29 2.04
N THR A 323 -5.03 -14.72 3.06
CA THR A 323 -5.47 -13.59 3.89
C THR A 323 -4.33 -12.60 4.11
N ILE A 324 -4.53 -11.61 4.98
CA ILE A 324 -3.46 -10.71 5.41
C ILE A 324 -2.30 -11.43 6.12
N LYS A 325 -2.55 -12.60 6.74
CA LYS A 325 -1.48 -13.39 7.38
C LYS A 325 -0.43 -13.79 6.35
N ASP A 326 -0.87 -14.24 5.18
CA ASP A 326 0.01 -14.61 4.07
C ASP A 326 0.74 -13.37 3.52
N MET A 327 0.06 -12.22 3.42
CA MET A 327 0.74 -10.97 3.06
C MET A 327 1.85 -10.57 4.07
N ALA A 328 1.60 -10.79 5.36
CA ALA A 328 2.55 -10.45 6.43
C ALA A 328 3.74 -11.44 6.49
N THR A 329 3.49 -12.73 6.26
CA THR A 329 4.49 -13.80 6.42
C THR A 329 5.20 -14.19 5.13
N LEU A 330 4.65 -13.86 3.97
CA LEU A 330 5.18 -14.26 2.66
C LEU A 330 5.45 -13.04 1.76
N ASP A 331 4.46 -12.16 1.56
CA ASP A 331 4.61 -11.06 0.59
C ASP A 331 5.61 -10.00 1.06
N LEU A 332 5.43 -9.49 2.28
CA LEU A 332 6.30 -8.42 2.81
C LEU A 332 7.76 -8.88 2.94
N PRO A 333 8.08 -10.07 3.50
CA PRO A 333 9.45 -10.58 3.51
C PRO A 333 10.04 -10.71 2.11
N ALA A 334 9.25 -11.13 1.11
CA ALA A 334 9.73 -11.24 -0.27
C ALA A 334 10.05 -9.88 -0.90
N LEU A 335 9.18 -8.90 -0.71
CA LEU A 335 9.41 -7.53 -1.18
C LEU A 335 10.64 -6.91 -0.51
N VAL A 336 10.76 -7.03 0.82
CA VAL A 336 11.92 -6.52 1.57
C VAL A 336 13.21 -7.19 1.09
N THR A 337 13.22 -8.52 0.99
CA THR A 337 14.41 -9.27 0.53
C THR A 337 14.82 -8.85 -0.88
N ARG A 338 13.86 -8.66 -1.80
CA ARG A 338 14.15 -8.22 -3.16
C ARG A 338 14.80 -6.83 -3.20
N VAL A 339 14.29 -5.88 -2.41
CA VAL A 339 14.87 -4.52 -2.32
C VAL A 339 16.28 -4.58 -1.74
N LEU A 340 16.50 -5.31 -0.65
CA LEU A 340 17.83 -5.42 -0.03
C LEU A 340 18.83 -6.13 -0.94
N TYR A 341 18.39 -7.16 -1.67
CA TYR A 341 19.19 -7.84 -2.69
C TYR A 341 19.64 -6.89 -3.80
N GLN A 342 18.71 -6.07 -4.31
CA GLN A 342 18.98 -5.18 -5.44
C GLN A 342 19.78 -3.94 -5.05
N THR A 343 19.53 -3.40 -3.86
CA THR A 343 20.15 -2.17 -3.38
C THR A 343 21.43 -2.42 -2.59
N ALA A 344 21.62 -3.64 -2.07
CA ALA A 344 22.71 -4.04 -1.18
C ALA A 344 22.82 -3.21 0.10
N PHE A 345 21.72 -2.62 0.58
CA PHE A 345 21.62 -2.09 1.93
C PHE A 345 21.28 -3.21 2.93
N PRO A 346 21.71 -3.11 4.19
CA PRO A 346 21.32 -4.06 5.24
C PRO A 346 19.89 -3.81 5.74
N LYS A 347 19.39 -2.58 5.61
CA LYS A 347 18.05 -2.16 6.04
C LYS A 347 17.43 -1.20 5.03
N LEU A 348 16.11 -1.11 5.05
CA LEU A 348 15.33 -0.11 4.32
C LEU A 348 14.33 0.58 5.25
N ALA A 349 13.81 1.74 4.86
CA ALA A 349 12.65 2.34 5.53
C ALA A 349 11.35 1.76 4.92
N LEU A 350 10.38 1.44 5.77
CA LEU A 350 9.10 0.88 5.35
C LEU A 350 7.98 1.90 5.56
N ILE A 351 7.22 2.21 4.52
CA ILE A 351 6.02 3.05 4.58
C ILE A 351 4.81 2.17 4.26
N GLY A 352 3.84 2.12 5.17
CA GLY A 352 2.56 1.45 4.94
C GLY A 352 1.41 2.45 4.95
N HIS A 353 0.39 2.21 4.12
CA HIS A 353 -0.91 2.89 4.22
C HIS A 353 -2.01 1.87 4.53
N SER A 354 -2.90 2.15 5.49
CA SER A 354 -4.10 1.35 5.75
C SER A 354 -3.75 -0.15 5.93
N GLN A 355 -4.28 -1.07 5.11
CA GLN A 355 -3.90 -2.49 5.14
C GLN A 355 -2.39 -2.74 5.07
N GLY A 356 -1.63 -1.94 4.32
CA GLY A 356 -0.17 -2.05 4.28
C GLY A 356 0.46 -1.83 5.66
N THR A 357 -0.15 -0.99 6.51
CA THR A 357 0.26 -0.89 7.92
C THR A 357 -0.10 -2.12 8.72
N ALA A 358 -1.32 -2.65 8.56
CA ALA A 358 -1.79 -3.82 9.28
C ALA A 358 -0.92 -5.04 8.98
N GLN A 359 -0.62 -5.27 7.70
CA GLN A 359 0.33 -6.28 7.23
C GLN A 359 1.71 -6.12 7.89
N SER A 360 2.20 -4.89 7.97
CA SER A 360 3.52 -4.60 8.55
C SER A 360 3.54 -4.82 10.08
N PHE A 361 2.53 -4.35 10.81
CA PHE A 361 2.39 -4.59 12.25
C PHE A 361 2.31 -6.09 12.55
N LEU A 362 1.54 -6.85 11.77
CA LEU A 362 1.46 -8.30 11.90
C LEU A 362 2.81 -8.96 11.64
N ALA A 363 3.48 -8.62 10.54
CA ALA A 363 4.77 -9.19 10.18
C ALA A 363 5.85 -8.96 11.26
N LEU A 364 5.89 -7.74 11.83
CA LEU A 364 6.87 -7.35 12.84
C LEU A 364 6.59 -7.92 14.23
N SER A 365 5.44 -8.58 14.45
CA SER A 365 5.12 -9.18 15.73
C SER A 365 6.03 -10.37 16.05
N LYS A 366 6.25 -10.63 17.35
CA LYS A 366 7.03 -11.78 17.85
C LYS A 366 6.45 -13.14 17.46
N HIS A 367 5.22 -13.16 16.95
CA HIS A 367 4.45 -14.36 16.63
C HIS A 367 4.41 -14.70 15.13
N MET A 368 4.80 -13.78 14.25
CA MET A 368 4.76 -13.99 12.80
C MET A 368 6.14 -14.01 12.17
N HIS A 369 6.83 -12.86 12.08
CA HIS A 369 8.13 -12.79 11.41
C HIS A 369 9.07 -11.75 12.06
N PRO A 370 9.37 -11.86 13.37
CA PRO A 370 10.07 -10.80 14.10
C PRO A 370 11.49 -10.53 13.61
N SER A 371 12.16 -11.50 12.97
CA SER A 371 13.46 -11.29 12.33
C SER A 371 13.44 -10.25 11.20
N LEU A 372 12.27 -9.97 10.61
CA LEU A 372 12.10 -8.95 9.58
C LEU A 372 12.40 -7.55 10.13
N GLY A 373 12.14 -7.31 11.42
CA GLY A 373 12.41 -6.03 12.07
C GLY A 373 13.89 -5.64 12.06
N ASN A 374 14.80 -6.62 12.02
CA ASN A 374 16.24 -6.36 11.89
C ASN A 374 16.62 -5.74 10.54
N HIS A 375 15.73 -5.79 9.54
CA HIS A 375 15.95 -5.39 8.16
C HIS A 375 15.18 -4.10 7.81
N ILE A 376 14.50 -3.53 8.79
CA ILE A 376 13.76 -2.28 8.67
C ILE A 376 14.42 -1.26 9.60
N SER A 377 14.77 -0.08 9.08
CA SER A 377 15.37 0.99 9.89
C SER A 377 14.32 1.81 10.63
N ILE A 378 13.15 1.96 10.02
CA ILE A 378 11.98 2.66 10.57
C ILE A 378 10.73 2.18 9.85
N PHE A 379 9.63 2.04 10.59
CA PHE A 379 8.31 1.80 10.03
C PHE A 379 7.43 3.05 10.17
N CYS A 380 7.06 3.65 9.04
CA CYS A 380 6.15 4.78 8.94
C CYS A 380 4.73 4.29 8.61
N ALA A 381 3.79 4.48 9.53
CA ALA A 381 2.41 4.03 9.41
C ALA A 381 1.47 5.20 9.11
N LEU A 382 0.87 5.20 7.92
CA LEU A 382 -0.10 6.20 7.46
C LEU A 382 -1.53 5.63 7.58
N SER A 383 -2.40 6.30 8.35
CA SER A 383 -3.77 5.83 8.67
C SER A 383 -3.79 4.37 9.13
N PRO A 384 -3.16 4.05 10.28
CA PRO A 384 -2.86 2.67 10.64
C PRO A 384 -4.10 1.82 10.94
N ALA A 385 -4.25 0.70 10.23
CA ALA A 385 -5.41 -0.20 10.33
C ALA A 385 -5.23 -1.29 11.39
N VAL A 386 -5.03 -0.87 12.65
CA VAL A 386 -4.85 -1.80 13.79
C VAL A 386 -6.12 -1.99 14.59
N TYR A 387 -6.83 -0.90 14.91
CA TYR A 387 -8.10 -0.91 15.63
C TYR A 387 -9.25 -0.50 14.69
N ALA A 388 -10.38 -1.15 14.83
CA ALA A 388 -11.59 -0.88 14.05
C ALA A 388 -12.24 0.44 14.47
N GLY A 389 -12.60 1.27 13.48
CA GLY A 389 -13.35 2.50 13.70
C GLY A 389 -14.88 2.31 13.68
N LEU A 390 -15.58 3.42 13.92
CA LEU A 390 -17.05 3.46 14.02
C LEU A 390 -17.78 3.08 12.73
N LEU A 391 -17.13 3.20 11.57
CA LEU A 391 -17.71 2.86 10.27
C LEU A 391 -18.17 1.40 10.21
N LEU A 392 -17.49 0.47 10.90
CA LEU A 392 -17.90 -0.94 10.90
C LEU A 392 -19.29 -1.18 11.53
N ASN A 393 -19.87 -0.17 12.18
CA ASN A 393 -21.23 -0.20 12.71
C ASN A 393 -22.32 0.19 11.71
N ARG A 394 -21.99 0.51 10.46
CA ARG A 394 -22.96 0.79 9.39
C ARG A 394 -23.78 -0.46 9.04
N PRO A 395 -25.06 -0.34 8.63
CA PRO A 395 -25.94 -1.49 8.41
C PRO A 395 -25.40 -2.52 7.40
N TYR A 396 -24.81 -2.07 6.28
CA TYR A 396 -24.27 -2.95 5.25
C TYR A 396 -23.01 -3.71 5.71
N LEU A 397 -22.11 -3.07 6.47
CA LEU A 397 -20.95 -3.77 7.06
C LEU A 397 -21.37 -4.70 8.19
N LYS A 398 -22.36 -4.31 9.00
CA LYS A 398 -22.98 -5.19 10.01
C LYS A 398 -23.62 -6.42 9.38
N PHE A 399 -24.22 -6.30 8.19
CA PHE A 399 -24.74 -7.44 7.45
C PHE A 399 -23.62 -8.41 7.09
N LEU A 400 -22.53 -7.93 6.45
CA LEU A 400 -21.37 -8.77 6.12
C LEU A 400 -20.76 -9.46 7.34
N ARG A 401 -20.63 -8.72 8.45
CA ARG A 401 -20.11 -9.23 9.73
C ARG A 401 -20.96 -10.35 10.34
N ARG A 402 -22.26 -10.41 10.04
CA ARG A 402 -23.17 -11.44 10.56
C ARG A 402 -23.22 -12.70 9.72
N LEU A 403 -22.75 -12.66 8.47
CA LEU A 403 -22.77 -13.81 7.58
C LEU A 403 -21.87 -14.94 8.13
N PRO A 404 -22.41 -16.16 8.32
CA PRO A 404 -21.59 -17.34 8.61
C PRO A 404 -20.64 -17.64 7.45
N THR A 405 -19.50 -18.28 7.72
CA THR A 405 -18.47 -18.62 6.70
C THR A 405 -19.04 -19.32 5.46
N PRO A 406 -19.89 -20.37 5.56
CA PRO A 406 -20.45 -21.01 4.37
C PRO A 406 -21.34 -20.06 3.53
N ALA A 407 -22.10 -19.19 4.20
CA ALA A 407 -22.94 -18.20 3.52
C ALA A 407 -22.08 -17.12 2.84
N PHE A 408 -21.00 -16.67 3.48
CA PHE A 408 -20.06 -15.72 2.87
C PHE A 408 -19.44 -16.32 1.60
N ARG A 409 -19.01 -17.58 1.63
CA ARG A 409 -18.47 -18.30 0.46
C ARG A 409 -19.51 -18.51 -0.64
N LEU A 410 -20.78 -18.71 -0.28
CA LEU A 410 -21.87 -18.79 -1.26
C LEU A 410 -22.10 -17.44 -1.95
N PHE A 411 -22.09 -16.34 -1.19
CA PHE A 411 -22.36 -14.99 -1.70
C PHE A 411 -21.20 -14.40 -2.50
N PHE A 412 -19.97 -14.51 -1.98
CA PHE A 412 -18.79 -13.83 -2.53
C PHE A 412 -17.78 -14.78 -3.19
N GLY A 413 -18.02 -16.09 -3.09
CA GLY A 413 -17.22 -17.12 -3.73
C GLY A 413 -16.06 -17.62 -2.87
N ILE A 414 -15.29 -18.53 -3.48
CA ILE A 414 -14.04 -19.10 -2.96
C ILE A 414 -12.84 -18.72 -3.85
N HIS A 415 -13.01 -17.68 -4.67
CA HIS A 415 -12.03 -17.15 -5.61
C HIS A 415 -11.78 -15.66 -5.31
N ALA A 416 -11.67 -14.82 -6.36
CA ALA A 416 -11.63 -13.38 -6.24
C ALA A 416 -12.94 -12.80 -5.67
N PHE A 417 -12.82 -11.83 -4.77
CA PHE A 417 -13.95 -11.06 -4.24
C PHE A 417 -14.50 -10.09 -5.30
N ILE A 418 -15.77 -10.26 -5.69
CA ILE A 418 -16.52 -9.40 -6.62
C ILE A 418 -15.70 -9.02 -7.87
N PRO A 419 -15.28 -10.01 -8.69
CA PRO A 419 -14.38 -9.77 -9.83
C PRO A 419 -14.97 -8.85 -10.90
N PHE A 420 -16.30 -8.64 -10.89
CA PHE A 420 -16.98 -7.74 -11.80
C PHE A 420 -16.50 -6.28 -11.69
N MET A 421 -15.96 -5.86 -10.54
CA MET A 421 -15.38 -4.52 -10.39
C MET A 421 -14.20 -4.30 -11.38
N LEU A 422 -13.41 -5.34 -11.63
CA LEU A 422 -12.30 -5.29 -12.59
C LEU A 422 -12.79 -5.35 -14.04
N THR A 423 -13.90 -6.04 -14.31
CA THR A 423 -14.56 -5.98 -15.62
C THR A 423 -15.00 -4.54 -15.93
N MET A 424 -15.60 -3.84 -14.96
CA MET A 424 -16.00 -2.44 -15.13
C MET A 424 -14.79 -1.51 -15.29
N HIS A 425 -13.70 -1.74 -14.55
CA HIS A 425 -12.45 -0.97 -14.68
C HIS A 425 -11.88 -1.06 -16.10
N ARG A 426 -11.89 -2.24 -16.71
CA ARG A 426 -11.38 -2.46 -18.07
C ARG A 426 -12.27 -1.90 -19.17
N LEU A 427 -13.59 -1.88 -18.97
CA LEU A 427 -14.56 -1.54 -20.02
C LEU A 427 -15.00 -0.08 -20.00
N LEU A 428 -15.05 0.56 -18.83
CA LEU A 428 -15.57 1.91 -18.69
C LEU A 428 -14.48 2.95 -18.98
N PRO A 429 -14.82 4.08 -19.63
CA PRO A 429 -13.89 5.20 -19.76
C PRO A 429 -13.41 5.69 -18.39
N ALA A 430 -12.11 5.95 -18.26
CA ALA A 430 -11.47 6.30 -16.98
C ALA A 430 -12.14 7.47 -16.21
N PRO A 431 -12.54 8.60 -16.85
CA PRO A 431 -13.28 9.66 -16.16
C PRO A 431 -14.59 9.18 -15.53
N PHE A 432 -15.34 8.35 -16.26
CA PHE A 432 -16.62 7.82 -15.81
C PHE A 432 -16.42 6.79 -14.69
N TYR A 433 -15.45 5.89 -14.87
CA TYR A 433 -15.08 4.91 -13.85
C TYR A 433 -14.70 5.61 -12.54
N GLY A 434 -13.86 6.65 -12.60
CA GLY A 434 -13.43 7.37 -11.40
C GLY A 434 -14.54 8.17 -10.72
N ALA A 435 -15.49 8.74 -11.47
CA ALA A 435 -16.67 9.39 -10.90
C ALA A 435 -17.61 8.40 -10.20
N MET A 436 -17.81 7.22 -10.79
CA MET A 436 -18.56 6.12 -10.19
C MET A 436 -17.84 5.58 -8.93
N GLY A 437 -16.53 5.37 -9.03
CA GLY A 437 -15.66 4.95 -7.92
C GLY A 437 -15.80 5.88 -6.72
N TYR A 438 -15.64 7.19 -6.93
CA TYR A 438 -15.86 8.19 -5.88
C TYR A 438 -17.25 8.09 -5.25
N THR A 439 -18.30 7.98 -6.07
CA THR A 439 -19.68 7.90 -5.59
C THR A 439 -19.89 6.70 -4.66
N VAL A 440 -19.38 5.53 -5.06
CA VAL A 440 -19.47 4.30 -4.27
C VAL A 440 -18.63 4.41 -2.99
N PHE A 441 -17.39 4.86 -3.08
CA PHE A 441 -16.49 4.98 -1.93
C PHE A 441 -16.98 6.01 -0.92
N SER A 442 -17.46 7.17 -1.38
CA SER A 442 -18.03 8.18 -0.50
C SER A 442 -19.27 7.66 0.24
N HIS A 443 -20.11 6.86 -0.43
CA HIS A 443 -21.25 6.22 0.22
C HIS A 443 -20.86 5.14 1.24
N LEU A 444 -19.90 4.27 0.89
CA LEU A 444 -19.49 3.13 1.72
C LEU A 444 -18.64 3.53 2.92
N PHE A 445 -17.81 4.56 2.78
CA PHE A 445 -16.80 4.90 3.77
C PHE A 445 -16.96 6.29 4.36
N LYS A 446 -17.93 7.07 3.88
CA LYS A 446 -18.15 8.49 4.24
C LYS A 446 -16.98 9.42 3.93
N TRP A 447 -15.96 8.94 3.22
CA TRP A 447 -14.88 9.78 2.75
C TRP A 447 -15.38 10.80 1.73
N SER A 448 -14.91 12.02 1.88
CA SER A 448 -15.22 13.15 1.03
C SER A 448 -14.02 13.50 0.15
N ASP A 449 -14.28 14.22 -0.93
CA ASP A 449 -13.22 14.88 -1.70
C ASP A 449 -12.99 16.32 -1.23
N ALA A 450 -13.36 16.67 0.01
CA ALA A 450 -13.31 18.04 0.49
C ALA A 450 -11.91 18.66 0.39
N ARG A 451 -10.85 17.83 0.53
CA ARG A 451 -9.44 18.24 0.51
C ARG A 451 -8.69 17.80 -0.74
N TRP A 452 -9.36 17.14 -1.68
CA TRP A 452 -8.75 16.59 -2.88
C TRP A 452 -8.80 17.57 -4.04
N ASP A 453 -7.81 17.50 -4.92
CA ASP A 453 -7.90 18.14 -6.24
C ASP A 453 -8.91 17.38 -7.11
N ARG A 454 -10.10 17.95 -7.31
CA ARG A 454 -11.16 17.27 -8.06
C ARG A 454 -10.80 16.99 -9.52
N ALA A 455 -9.86 17.73 -10.10
CA ALA A 455 -9.42 17.48 -11.47
C ALA A 455 -8.63 16.16 -11.57
N LEU A 456 -7.98 15.74 -10.50
CA LEU A 456 -7.18 14.51 -10.45
C LEU A 456 -7.94 13.31 -9.89
N ARG A 457 -9.11 13.54 -9.28
CA ARG A 457 -9.95 12.49 -8.69
C ARG A 457 -10.16 11.25 -9.59
N PRO A 458 -10.35 11.35 -10.92
CA PRO A 458 -10.44 10.15 -11.75
C PRO A 458 -9.18 9.26 -11.73
N ARG A 459 -7.99 9.84 -11.58
CA ARG A 459 -6.72 9.11 -11.44
C ARG A 459 -6.69 8.26 -10.18
N PHE A 460 -7.24 8.78 -9.08
CA PHE A 460 -7.18 8.13 -7.77
C PHE A 460 -7.82 6.74 -7.81
N PHE A 461 -8.93 6.65 -8.53
CA PHE A 461 -9.68 5.41 -8.74
C PHE A 461 -9.18 4.57 -9.92
N GLN A 462 -8.13 4.96 -10.63
CA GLN A 462 -7.49 4.05 -11.60
C GLN A 462 -6.69 2.95 -10.89
N TYR A 463 -6.23 3.21 -9.66
CA TYR A 463 -5.44 2.29 -8.86
C TYR A 463 -6.25 1.52 -7.80
N SER A 464 -7.59 1.54 -7.90
CA SER A 464 -8.50 0.84 -6.98
C SER A 464 -9.88 0.61 -7.63
N PRO A 465 -10.51 -0.56 -7.46
CA PRO A 465 -10.05 -1.71 -6.71
C PRO A 465 -9.15 -2.64 -7.56
N VAL A 466 -8.30 -3.41 -6.89
CA VAL A 466 -7.57 -4.55 -7.47
C VAL A 466 -8.22 -5.88 -7.08
N TYR A 467 -7.79 -7.00 -7.70
CA TYR A 467 -8.22 -8.32 -7.23
C TYR A 467 -7.77 -8.58 -5.80
N VAL A 468 -8.66 -9.15 -5.00
CA VAL A 468 -8.40 -9.64 -3.65
C VAL A 468 -9.13 -10.96 -3.42
N SER A 469 -8.58 -11.83 -2.58
CA SER A 469 -9.25 -13.07 -2.18
C SER A 469 -10.56 -12.82 -1.42
N ALA A 470 -11.58 -13.63 -1.70
CA ALA A 470 -12.80 -13.68 -0.90
C ALA A 470 -12.52 -14.10 0.55
N GLU A 471 -11.52 -14.95 0.83
CA GLU A 471 -11.10 -15.31 2.18
C GLU A 471 -10.45 -14.13 2.91
N CYS A 472 -9.60 -13.35 2.23
CA CYS A 472 -9.06 -12.11 2.77
C CYS A 472 -10.18 -11.10 3.11
N MET A 473 -11.16 -10.93 2.22
CA MET A 473 -12.30 -10.04 2.49
C MET A 473 -13.22 -10.55 3.60
N ARG A 474 -13.37 -11.88 3.74
CA ARG A 474 -14.04 -12.49 4.89
C ARG A 474 -13.28 -12.22 6.18
N TRP A 475 -11.94 -12.26 6.15
CA TRP A 475 -11.11 -11.92 7.29
C TRP A 475 -11.28 -10.45 7.71
N TRP A 476 -11.36 -9.52 6.76
CA TRP A 476 -11.61 -8.11 7.10
C TRP A 476 -13.03 -7.84 7.59
N LEU A 477 -14.04 -8.28 6.84
CA LEU A 477 -15.43 -7.83 6.99
C LEU A 477 -16.36 -8.85 7.64
N GLY A 478 -15.98 -10.13 7.62
CA GLY A 478 -16.84 -11.24 7.98
C GLY A 478 -16.84 -11.59 9.47
N ARG A 479 -17.72 -12.53 9.82
CA ARG A 479 -17.83 -13.07 11.18
C ARG A 479 -16.53 -13.75 11.60
N GLY A 480 -16.04 -13.42 12.79
CA GLY A 480 -14.79 -13.97 13.33
C GLY A 480 -13.53 -13.37 12.71
N GLY A 481 -13.67 -12.36 11.85
CA GLY A 481 -12.56 -11.57 11.31
C GLY A 481 -12.29 -10.29 12.11
N PHE A 482 -11.52 -9.38 11.52
CA PHE A 482 -11.18 -8.06 12.07
C PHE A 482 -12.41 -7.27 12.50
N ALA A 483 -13.44 -7.16 11.65
CA ALA A 483 -14.65 -6.40 11.99
C ALA A 483 -15.43 -6.93 13.20
N THR A 484 -15.20 -8.19 13.59
CA THR A 484 -15.76 -8.81 14.80
C THR A 484 -14.86 -8.63 16.01
N HIS A 485 -13.54 -8.78 15.83
CA HIS A 485 -12.56 -8.70 16.91
C HIS A 485 -12.30 -7.26 17.34
N GLY A 486 -12.14 -6.34 16.39
CA GLY A 486 -11.91 -4.91 16.63
C GLY A 486 -10.43 -4.51 16.74
N CYS A 487 -9.51 -5.47 16.87
CA CYS A 487 -8.07 -5.23 16.89
C CYS A 487 -7.34 -6.39 16.19
N ILE A 488 -6.26 -6.09 15.46
CA ILE A 488 -5.41 -7.13 14.86
C ILE A 488 -4.37 -7.69 15.84
N LEU A 489 -4.09 -6.96 16.92
CA LEU A 489 -3.08 -7.26 17.95
C LEU A 489 -3.70 -7.77 19.25
N SER A 490 -4.98 -8.15 19.28
CA SER A 490 -5.62 -8.62 20.52
C SER A 490 -6.86 -9.46 20.20
N THR A 491 -7.13 -10.45 21.04
CA THR A 491 -8.43 -11.13 21.04
C THR A 491 -9.51 -10.20 21.60
N ARG A 492 -10.80 -10.55 21.38
CA ARG A 492 -11.92 -9.76 21.92
C ARG A 492 -11.93 -9.71 23.45
N GLU A 493 -11.51 -10.78 24.10
CA GLU A 493 -11.40 -10.86 25.56
C GLU A 493 -10.27 -9.99 26.08
N GLN A 494 -9.11 -10.04 25.41
CA GLN A 494 -8.00 -9.13 25.72
C GLN A 494 -8.47 -7.69 25.59
N MET A 495 -9.10 -7.31 24.47
CA MET A 495 -9.64 -5.96 24.26
C MET A 495 -10.62 -5.51 25.34
N ALA A 496 -11.52 -6.38 25.81
CA ALA A 496 -12.43 -6.03 26.90
C ALA A 496 -11.68 -5.71 28.20
N GLN A 497 -10.62 -6.47 28.48
CA GLN A 497 -9.71 -6.17 29.60
C GLN A 497 -8.91 -4.89 29.36
N GLU A 498 -8.55 -4.57 28.11
CA GLU A 498 -7.90 -3.29 27.76
C GLU A 498 -8.81 -2.11 28.04
N GLU A 499 -10.08 -2.18 27.61
CA GLU A 499 -11.08 -1.12 27.82
C GLU A 499 -11.40 -0.92 29.29
N GLU A 500 -11.53 -2.01 30.06
CA GLU A 500 -11.74 -1.93 31.51
C GLU A 500 -10.55 -1.28 32.22
N ALA A 501 -9.32 -1.64 31.84
CA ALA A 501 -8.11 -1.03 32.39
C ALA A 501 -7.97 0.45 32.02
N GLU A 502 -8.28 0.83 30.76
CA GLU A 502 -8.28 2.22 30.30
C GLU A 502 -9.31 3.06 31.08
N HIS A 503 -10.53 2.56 31.27
CA HIS A 503 -11.56 3.26 32.04
C HIS A 503 -11.18 3.45 33.53
N LEU A 504 -10.52 2.45 34.12
CA LEU A 504 -10.01 2.56 35.50
C LEU A 504 -8.90 3.62 35.60
N GLN A 505 -7.99 3.65 34.62
CA GLN A 505 -6.90 4.65 34.55
C GLN A 505 -7.46 6.07 34.38
N GLU A 506 -8.38 6.29 33.44
CA GLU A 506 -9.03 7.59 33.23
C GLU A 506 -9.79 8.05 34.48
N GLY A 507 -10.51 7.14 35.16
CA GLY A 507 -11.18 7.44 36.41
C GLY A 507 -10.22 7.84 37.53
N MET A 508 -9.03 7.23 37.60
CA MET A 508 -7.98 7.61 38.55
C MET A 508 -7.35 8.96 38.21
N ASP A 509 -7.07 9.23 36.93
CA ASP A 509 -6.48 10.50 36.49
C ASP A 509 -7.43 11.69 36.73
N VAL A 510 -8.73 11.50 36.50
CA VAL A 510 -9.76 12.50 36.83
C VAL A 510 -9.83 12.73 38.35
N ALA A 511 -9.83 11.67 39.15
CA ALA A 511 -9.84 11.78 40.61
C ALA A 511 -8.55 12.42 41.19
N HIS A 512 -7.40 12.23 40.55
CA HIS A 512 -6.15 12.91 40.89
C HIS A 512 -6.21 14.40 40.53
N THR A 513 -6.73 14.73 39.35
CA THR A 513 -6.90 16.12 38.90
C THR A 513 -7.88 16.89 39.79
N GLU A 514 -8.97 16.25 40.23
CA GLU A 514 -9.94 16.84 41.18
C GLU A 514 -9.34 17.02 42.59
N LYS A 515 -8.52 16.09 43.08
CA LYS A 515 -7.82 16.22 44.37
C LYS A 515 -6.71 17.29 44.37
N ASP A 516 -6.05 17.49 43.24
CA ASP A 516 -5.03 18.54 43.08
C ASP A 516 -5.67 19.95 43.00
N LEU A 517 -6.94 20.04 42.61
CA LEU A 517 -7.73 21.28 42.66
C LEU A 517 -8.31 21.57 44.06
N GLU A 518 -8.46 20.56 44.92
CA GLU A 518 -9.05 20.71 46.27
C GLU A 518 -8.03 20.78 47.43
N SER A 519 -6.73 20.50 47.22
CA SER A 519 -5.76 20.41 48.32
C SER A 519 -4.67 21.49 48.33
N ASN A 520 -5.00 22.67 48.87
CA ASN A 520 -4.02 23.56 49.51
C ASN A 520 -4.05 23.38 51.03
N SER A 521 -3.59 22.22 51.55
CA SER A 521 -3.18 22.07 52.96
C SER A 521 -2.50 20.72 53.26
N GLN A 522 -1.18 20.79 53.49
CA GLN A 522 -0.25 19.90 54.23
C GLN A 522 -0.21 18.36 54.02
N PRO A 523 0.97 17.72 54.17
CA PRO A 523 1.22 16.36 53.69
C PRO A 523 0.84 15.29 54.72
N ALA A 524 0.05 14.30 54.31
CA ALA A 524 -0.14 13.06 55.05
C ALA A 524 0.62 11.92 54.36
N ALA A 525 1.41 11.18 55.14
CA ALA A 525 2.25 10.08 54.71
C ALA A 525 1.43 8.92 54.10
N VAL A 526 1.80 8.48 52.90
CA VAL A 526 1.25 7.29 52.25
C VAL A 526 2.23 6.12 52.42
N HIS A 527 1.78 5.07 53.11
CA HIS A 527 2.47 3.77 53.12
C HIS A 527 2.35 3.09 51.75
N PRO A 528 3.44 2.57 51.16
CA PRO A 528 3.34 1.84 49.90
C PRO A 528 2.79 0.43 50.15
N SER A 529 1.65 0.12 49.54
CA SER A 529 1.15 -1.25 49.44
C SER A 529 2.08 -2.06 48.53
N SER A 530 2.54 -3.19 49.06
CA SER A 530 3.55 -4.03 48.43
C SER A 530 2.94 -4.94 47.36
N THR A 531 2.73 -4.43 46.16
CA THR A 531 2.66 -5.25 44.95
C THR A 531 3.99 -5.09 44.21
N SER A 532 4.83 -6.13 44.30
CA SER A 532 6.17 -6.17 43.69
C SER A 532 6.15 -5.68 42.22
N PRO A 533 6.81 -4.56 41.87
CA PRO A 533 6.86 -4.01 40.51
C PRO A 533 7.39 -5.01 39.47
N ARG A 534 8.23 -5.96 39.92
CA ARG A 534 8.81 -7.01 39.07
C ARG A 534 7.79 -8.01 38.51
N LYS A 535 6.65 -8.24 39.19
CA LYS A 535 5.63 -9.19 38.72
C LYS A 535 4.71 -8.56 37.66
N SER A 536 4.43 -7.26 37.76
CA SER A 536 3.61 -6.58 36.74
C SER A 536 4.39 -6.39 35.44
N ILE A 537 5.66 -5.98 35.50
CA ILE A 537 6.50 -5.78 34.30
C ILE A 537 6.70 -7.09 33.51
N ALA A 538 6.94 -8.22 34.20
CA ALA A 538 7.09 -9.52 33.54
C ALA A 538 5.78 -10.01 32.90
N ALA A 539 4.63 -9.76 33.53
CA ALA A 539 3.33 -10.06 32.97
C ALA A 539 3.03 -9.20 31.72
N THR A 540 3.32 -7.90 31.77
CA THR A 540 3.16 -6.98 30.64
C THR A 540 4.08 -7.35 29.46
N ALA A 541 5.34 -7.72 29.72
CA ALA A 541 6.27 -8.16 28.68
C ALA A 541 5.83 -9.48 28.01
N SER A 542 5.19 -10.39 28.75
CA SER A 542 4.66 -11.64 28.18
C SER A 542 3.51 -11.41 27.19
N ALA A 543 2.67 -10.39 27.45
CA ALA A 543 1.49 -10.03 26.66
C ALA A 543 1.80 -9.07 25.47
N ALA A 544 2.97 -8.45 25.45
CA ALA A 544 3.42 -7.57 24.38
C ALA A 544 3.49 -8.30 23.03
N TRP A 545 3.09 -7.65 21.94
CA TRP A 545 3.14 -8.22 20.59
C TRP A 545 4.51 -8.10 19.93
N TYR A 546 5.35 -7.21 20.45
CA TYR A 546 6.66 -6.91 19.89
C TYR A 546 7.77 -7.24 20.89
N ASP A 547 8.92 -7.64 20.35
CA ASP A 547 10.16 -7.87 21.10
C ASP A 547 11.25 -6.90 20.61
N GLU A 548 12.47 -7.05 21.13
CA GLU A 548 13.61 -6.16 20.85
C GLU A 548 13.99 -6.01 19.37
N ARG A 549 13.49 -6.86 18.49
CA ARG A 549 13.75 -6.81 17.04
C ARG A 549 12.87 -5.81 16.31
N VAL A 550 11.81 -5.30 16.95
CA VAL A 550 10.88 -4.35 16.33
C VAL A 550 11.60 -3.03 15.98
N PRO A 551 11.43 -2.49 14.77
CA PRO A 551 12.03 -1.23 14.40
C PRO A 551 11.33 -0.05 15.09
N PRO A 552 11.97 1.13 15.14
CA PRO A 552 11.31 2.37 15.52
C PRO A 552 10.09 2.64 14.64
N MET A 553 9.04 3.23 15.23
CA MET A 553 7.78 3.51 14.56
C MET A 553 7.48 5.00 14.48
N ALA A 554 6.90 5.42 13.36
CA ALA A 554 6.38 6.77 13.16
C ALA A 554 4.93 6.70 12.67
N LEU A 555 4.02 7.49 13.25
CA LEU A 555 2.59 7.39 12.97
C LEU A 555 1.99 8.71 12.46
N TRP A 556 1.22 8.64 11.37
CA TRP A 556 0.38 9.72 10.87
C TRP A 556 -1.08 9.27 10.93
N ILE A 557 -1.84 9.85 11.85
CA ILE A 557 -3.21 9.47 12.16
C ILE A 557 -4.16 10.51 11.57
N ALA A 558 -5.07 10.04 10.72
CA ALA A 558 -6.21 10.80 10.23
C ALA A 558 -7.25 10.91 11.37
N GLY A 559 -7.48 12.13 11.88
CA GLY A 559 -8.31 12.36 13.07
C GLY A 559 -9.81 12.21 12.82
N SER A 560 -10.25 12.37 11.58
CA SER A 560 -11.64 12.20 11.14
C SER A 560 -11.88 10.84 10.46
N ASP A 561 -10.98 9.88 10.67
CA ASP A 561 -11.09 8.55 10.09
C ASP A 561 -12.13 7.68 10.82
N GLU A 562 -13.28 7.46 10.19
CA GLU A 562 -14.29 6.54 10.74
C GLU A 562 -13.93 5.06 10.50
N LEU A 563 -13.00 4.71 9.59
CA LEU A 563 -12.69 3.32 9.25
C LEU A 563 -11.80 2.65 10.30
N VAL A 564 -10.79 3.35 10.81
CA VAL A 564 -9.80 2.83 11.77
C VAL A 564 -9.59 3.81 12.92
N ASP A 565 -9.32 3.29 14.13
CA ASP A 565 -9.04 4.10 15.31
C ASP A 565 -7.54 4.21 15.56
N GLY A 566 -6.89 5.17 14.89
CA GLY A 566 -5.46 5.42 15.05
C GLY A 566 -5.09 6.01 16.42
N ARG A 567 -6.02 6.71 17.09
CA ARG A 567 -5.76 7.29 18.43
C ARG A 567 -5.64 6.20 19.49
N ARG A 568 -6.49 5.19 19.42
CA ARG A 568 -6.41 4.02 20.29
C ARG A 568 -5.11 3.25 20.11
N LEU A 569 -4.64 3.12 18.86
CA LEU A 569 -3.31 2.57 18.61
C LEU A 569 -2.20 3.40 19.27
N LEU A 570 -2.23 4.72 19.10
CA LEU A 570 -1.22 5.60 19.69
C LEU A 570 -1.16 5.43 21.22
N ARG A 571 -2.32 5.47 21.89
CA ARG A 571 -2.42 5.20 23.34
C ARG A 571 -1.83 3.85 23.72
N ARG A 572 -2.13 2.78 22.97
CA ARG A 572 -1.53 1.45 23.21
C ARG A 572 -0.01 1.52 23.20
N LEU A 573 0.58 2.14 22.17
CA LEU A 573 2.03 2.22 22.02
C LEU A 573 2.69 3.11 23.10
N GLU A 574 2.01 4.15 23.57
CA GLU A 574 2.52 5.07 24.60
C GLU A 574 2.27 4.58 26.04
N SER A 575 1.30 3.68 26.26
CA SER A 575 0.93 3.16 27.58
C SER A 575 1.99 2.28 28.28
N GLY A 576 3.08 1.95 27.59
CA GLY A 576 4.09 0.98 28.06
C GLY A 576 3.67 -0.49 27.92
N ARG A 577 2.48 -0.78 27.35
CA ARG A 577 2.03 -2.15 27.04
C ARG A 577 2.90 -2.85 26.00
N GLU A 578 3.51 -2.08 25.09
CA GLU A 578 4.47 -2.57 24.10
C GLU A 578 5.88 -2.05 24.46
N PRO A 579 6.54 -2.60 25.49
CA PRO A 579 7.77 -2.03 26.07
C PRO A 579 8.96 -1.99 25.11
N HIS A 580 8.92 -2.79 24.04
CA HIS A 580 9.95 -2.82 23.01
C HIS A 580 9.69 -1.85 21.85
N VAL A 581 8.48 -1.30 21.74
CA VAL A 581 8.16 -0.34 20.67
C VAL A 581 8.68 1.04 21.04
N ARG A 582 9.45 1.63 20.12
CA ARG A 582 9.90 3.02 20.22
C ARG A 582 9.17 3.88 19.20
N VAL A 583 8.18 4.64 19.64
CA VAL A 583 7.52 5.66 18.82
C VAL A 583 8.44 6.88 18.74
N VAL A 584 9.01 7.14 17.56
CA VAL A 584 9.92 8.28 17.31
C VAL A 584 9.21 9.50 16.77
N HIS A 585 8.01 9.32 16.24
CA HIS A 585 7.17 10.40 15.74
C HIS A 585 5.70 9.99 15.78
N SER A 586 4.83 10.92 16.11
CA SER A 586 3.39 10.75 15.98
C SER A 586 2.75 12.09 15.65
N LYS A 587 1.83 12.09 14.69
CA LYS A 587 1.08 13.27 14.30
C LYS A 587 -0.37 12.90 14.04
N VAL A 588 -1.28 13.57 14.74
CA VAL A 588 -2.72 13.50 14.44
C VAL A 588 -3.10 14.72 13.62
N ILE A 589 -3.74 14.49 12.48
CA ILE A 589 -4.24 15.55 11.60
C ILE A 589 -5.77 15.51 11.70
N GLU A 590 -6.33 16.37 12.55
CA GLU A 590 -7.74 16.31 13.00
C GLU A 590 -8.73 16.20 11.84
N GLU A 591 -8.51 17.02 10.83
CA GLU A 591 -9.39 17.15 9.66
C GLU A 591 -9.24 16.06 8.60
N TYR A 592 -8.24 15.17 8.71
CA TYR A 592 -7.97 14.18 7.68
C TYR A 592 -8.89 12.98 7.84
N GLU A 593 -9.46 12.56 6.71
CA GLU A 593 -10.13 11.27 6.53
C GLU A 593 -9.10 10.22 6.06
N HIS A 594 -9.51 8.96 5.97
CA HIS A 594 -8.61 7.81 5.77
C HIS A 594 -7.57 7.97 4.65
N LEU A 595 -8.00 8.49 3.49
CA LEU A 595 -7.19 8.62 2.27
C LEU A 595 -6.48 9.98 2.15
N ASP A 596 -6.78 10.94 3.03
CA ASP A 596 -6.22 12.29 2.95
C ASP A 596 -4.71 12.31 3.20
N VAL A 597 -4.19 11.33 3.96
CA VAL A 597 -2.75 11.12 4.14
C VAL A 597 -1.99 10.89 2.81
N LEU A 598 -2.70 10.52 1.74
CA LEU A 598 -2.15 10.35 0.39
C LEU A 598 -2.61 11.44 -0.59
N TRP A 599 -3.89 11.83 -0.54
CA TRP A 599 -4.55 12.56 -1.63
C TRP A 599 -5.02 13.97 -1.28
N ALA A 600 -4.91 14.39 -0.02
CA ALA A 600 -5.18 15.78 0.31
C ALA A 600 -4.18 16.71 -0.40
N MET A 601 -4.63 17.89 -0.81
CA MET A 601 -3.77 18.83 -1.53
C MET A 601 -2.62 19.39 -0.68
N ASP A 602 -2.73 19.28 0.65
CA ASP A 602 -1.72 19.62 1.64
C ASP A 602 -0.99 18.36 2.21
N ALA A 603 -1.20 17.17 1.62
CA ALA A 603 -0.61 15.92 2.11
C ALA A 603 0.92 15.91 2.06
N VAL A 604 1.55 16.50 1.04
CA VAL A 604 3.01 16.62 1.00
C VAL A 604 3.53 17.51 2.14
N GLU A 605 2.83 18.60 2.44
CA GLU A 605 3.24 19.53 3.49
C GLU A 605 3.03 18.94 4.89
N LYS A 606 1.89 18.28 5.11
CA LYS A 606 1.51 17.75 6.43
C LYS A 606 2.03 16.34 6.71
N VAL A 607 2.27 15.54 5.69
CA VAL A 607 2.70 14.14 5.81
C VAL A 607 4.03 13.92 5.10
N GLY A 608 4.12 14.25 3.80
CA GLY A 608 5.27 13.88 2.98
C GLY A 608 6.62 14.41 3.47
N ARG A 609 6.75 15.72 3.71
CA ARG A 609 7.97 16.33 4.23
C ARG A 609 8.34 15.81 5.61
N ASP A 610 7.34 15.59 6.47
CA ASP A 610 7.55 15.00 7.79
C ASP A 610 8.06 13.56 7.69
N VAL A 611 7.48 12.73 6.82
CA VAL A 611 7.96 11.36 6.56
C VAL A 611 9.40 11.39 6.08
N GLY A 612 9.71 12.21 5.06
CA GLY A 612 11.07 12.35 4.53
C GLY A 612 12.06 12.76 5.62
N ARG A 613 11.72 13.72 6.47
CA ARG A 613 12.58 14.19 7.56
C ARG A 613 12.80 13.14 8.63
N VAL A 614 11.72 12.51 9.11
CA VAL A 614 11.77 11.49 10.17
C VAL A 614 12.56 10.25 9.72
N VAL A 615 12.41 9.83 8.46
CA VAL A 615 13.24 8.75 7.88
C VAL A 615 14.72 9.14 7.93
N TRP A 616 15.08 10.32 7.45
CA TRP A 616 16.48 10.76 7.45
C TRP A 616 17.07 10.87 8.85
N GLU A 617 16.34 11.47 9.79
CA GLU A 617 16.75 11.63 11.18
C GLU A 617 17.06 10.27 11.85
N CYS A 618 16.31 9.22 11.49
CA CYS A 618 16.50 7.87 12.01
C CYS A 618 17.75 7.18 11.43
N VAL A 619 18.08 7.42 10.16
CA VAL A 619 19.12 6.64 9.45
C VAL A 619 20.45 7.37 9.26
N ARG A 620 20.47 8.71 9.35
CA ARG A 620 21.65 9.55 9.03
C ARG A 620 22.94 9.16 9.78
N GLY A 621 22.83 8.61 10.98
CA GLY A 621 23.97 8.14 11.77
C GLY A 621 24.58 6.85 11.21
N ASP A 622 23.74 5.97 10.65
CA ASP A 622 24.15 4.66 10.15
C ASP A 622 24.64 4.70 8.70
N VAL A 623 24.16 5.67 7.90
CA VAL A 623 24.47 5.80 6.47
C VAL A 623 25.33 7.02 6.12
N GLY A 624 25.86 7.71 7.12
CA GLY A 624 26.71 8.88 6.96
C GLY A 624 27.93 8.57 6.08
N GLY A 625 28.14 9.38 5.04
CA GLY A 625 29.24 9.20 4.09
C GLY A 625 29.02 8.11 3.03
N VAL A 626 27.88 7.40 3.06
CA VAL A 626 27.46 6.45 2.02
C VAL A 626 26.29 7.03 1.21
N CYS A 627 25.28 7.55 1.92
CA CYS A 627 24.11 8.15 1.30
C CYS A 627 24.23 9.67 1.17
N ARG A 628 23.72 10.20 0.07
CA ARG A 628 23.52 11.64 -0.10
C ARG A 628 22.43 12.15 0.84
N THR A 629 22.60 13.38 1.32
CA THR A 629 21.60 14.01 2.18
C THR A 629 20.39 14.38 1.32
N PRO A 630 19.18 13.93 1.68
CA PRO A 630 17.98 14.25 0.93
C PRO A 630 17.62 15.73 1.07
N ASN A 631 17.12 16.33 -0.01
CA ASN A 631 16.61 17.69 -0.08
C ASN A 631 15.10 17.68 0.15
N ILE A 632 14.69 17.77 1.42
CA ILE A 632 13.30 17.55 1.89
C ILE A 632 12.52 18.85 1.98
#